data_AF-F4P1K6-F1
#
_entry.id   AF-F4P1K6-F1
#
_cell.length_a   1.000
_cell.length_b   1.000
_cell.length_c   1.000
_cell.angle_alpha   90.00
_cell.angle_beta   90.00
_cell.angle_gamma   90.00
#
_symmetry.space_group_name_H-M   'P 1'
#
loop_
_entity.id
_entity.type
_entity.pdbx_description
1 polymer ?
#
loop_
_entity_poly.entity_id
_entity_poly.type
_entity_poly.pdbx_seq_one_letter_code
_entity_poly.pdbx_strand_id
1 'polypeptide(L)'
;MFLLIEPRLDVAVSIIGCGDYASLMVPRAQASGLSISTDSCECFPPSLVQILTRLDPVNNVHKLDNQKLLILGGGLDAMVPPSANKMFIDRVRERYGAEGKSEWFDERIDPDAGHTFSPWMMVQTQQWLCKYLLSR
;
A
#
# COMPACT_ATOMS: atom_id res chain seq x y z
N MET A 1 3.39 4.62 -6.28
CA MET A 1 4.25 5.27 -7.29
C MET A 1 4.98 6.51 -6.75
N PHE A 2 4.30 7.55 -6.24
CA PHE A 2 4.98 8.78 -5.76
C PHE A 2 5.98 8.55 -4.62
N LEU A 3 5.60 7.77 -3.60
CA LEU A 3 6.47 7.45 -2.47
C LEU A 3 7.81 6.83 -2.90
N LEU A 4 7.86 6.11 -4.02
CA LEU A 4 9.08 5.43 -4.46
C LEU A 4 10.08 6.36 -5.18
N ILE A 5 9.62 7.52 -5.64
CA ILE A 5 10.40 8.40 -6.52
C ILE A 5 10.74 9.74 -5.88
N GLU A 6 10.21 10.02 -4.69
CA GLU A 6 10.48 11.25 -3.96
C GLU A 6 11.36 10.95 -2.72
N PRO A 7 12.70 10.97 -2.88
CA PRO A 7 13.62 10.60 -1.79
C PRO A 7 13.64 11.62 -0.64
N ARG A 8 13.05 12.81 -0.83
CA ARG A 8 13.00 13.86 0.20
C ARG A 8 11.90 13.65 1.24
N LEU A 9 11.00 12.67 1.05
CA LEU A 9 9.95 12.37 2.02
C LEU A 9 10.48 11.52 3.17
N ASP A 10 10.64 12.11 4.35
CA ASP A 10 11.05 11.37 5.55
C ASP A 10 9.87 10.68 6.26
N VAL A 11 8.65 11.22 6.07
CA VAL A 11 7.42 10.76 6.73
C VAL A 11 6.29 10.78 5.71
N ALA A 12 5.53 9.68 5.62
CA ALA A 12 4.45 9.51 4.67
C ALA A 12 3.24 8.81 5.30
N VAL A 13 2.06 9.19 4.81
CA VAL A 13 0.79 8.51 5.11
C VAL A 13 0.10 8.21 3.78
N SER A 14 -0.20 6.93 3.52
CA SER A 14 -1.00 6.50 2.37
C SER A 14 -2.38 6.08 2.85
N ILE A 15 -3.41 6.80 2.42
CA ILE A 15 -4.80 6.61 2.87
C ILE A 15 -5.58 5.97 1.74
N ILE A 16 -6.23 4.83 2.01
CA ILE A 16 -7.09 4.13 1.06
C ILE A 16 -6.32 3.79 -0.26
N GLY A 17 -5.01 3.57 -0.12
CA GLY A 17 -4.09 3.32 -1.23
C GLY A 17 -3.76 1.84 -1.43
N CYS A 18 -3.28 1.50 -2.61
CA CYS A 18 -2.80 0.16 -2.95
C CYS A 18 -1.34 0.22 -3.45
N GLY A 19 -0.46 -0.58 -2.85
CA GLY A 19 0.93 -0.77 -3.25
C GLY A 19 1.16 -1.96 -4.17
N ASP A 20 0.11 -2.68 -4.54
CA ASP A 20 0.14 -3.88 -5.37
C ASP A 20 -1.06 -3.89 -6.34
N TYR A 21 -0.89 -3.23 -7.48
CA TYR A 21 -2.01 -3.00 -8.38
C TYR A 21 -2.43 -4.29 -9.11
N ALA A 22 -1.50 -5.23 -9.29
CA ALA A 22 -1.79 -6.54 -9.85
C ALA A 22 -2.79 -7.31 -8.97
N SER A 23 -2.53 -7.39 -7.65
CA SER A 23 -3.44 -8.03 -6.68
C SER A 23 -4.81 -7.38 -6.60
N LEU A 24 -4.92 -6.10 -6.99
CA LEU A 24 -6.20 -5.40 -7.12
C LEU A 24 -6.94 -5.75 -8.43
N MET A 25 -6.22 -5.84 -9.54
CA MET A 25 -6.82 -6.01 -10.87
C MET A 25 -7.23 -7.45 -11.19
N VAL A 26 -6.44 -8.45 -10.81
CA VAL A 26 -6.71 -9.86 -11.17
C VAL A 26 -8.10 -10.31 -10.71
N PRO A 27 -8.51 -10.11 -9.44
CA PRO A 27 -9.85 -10.52 -9.00
C PRO A 27 -10.97 -9.75 -9.71
N ARG A 28 -10.76 -8.46 -10.03
CA ARG A 28 -11.75 -7.64 -10.75
C ARG A 28 -11.96 -8.12 -12.18
N ALA A 29 -10.88 -8.53 -12.83
CA ALA A 29 -10.93 -9.03 -14.19
C ALA A 29 -11.65 -10.39 -14.23
N GLN A 30 -11.42 -11.26 -13.24
CA GLN A 30 -12.20 -12.49 -13.04
C GLN A 30 -13.69 -12.20 -12.81
N ALA A 31 -14.02 -11.24 -11.94
CA ALA A 31 -15.39 -10.82 -11.69
C ALA A 31 -16.08 -10.21 -12.95
N SER A 32 -15.29 -9.75 -13.92
CA SER A 32 -15.77 -9.26 -15.21
C SER A 32 -15.94 -10.35 -16.27
N GLY A 33 -15.76 -11.64 -15.91
CA GLY A 33 -15.94 -12.78 -16.80
C GLY A 33 -14.71 -13.12 -17.65
N LEU A 34 -13.54 -12.53 -17.36
CA LEU A 34 -12.30 -12.90 -18.03
C LEU A 34 -11.72 -14.17 -17.42
N SER A 35 -11.37 -15.15 -18.26
CA SER A 35 -10.74 -16.41 -17.84
C SER A 35 -9.26 -16.17 -17.49
N ILE A 36 -8.98 -15.86 -16.23
CA ILE A 36 -7.65 -15.48 -15.74
C ILE A 36 -7.26 -16.42 -14.61
N SER A 37 -6.03 -16.96 -14.67
CA SER A 37 -5.48 -17.71 -13.55
C SER A 37 -5.26 -16.79 -12.35
N THR A 38 -5.54 -17.29 -11.15
CA THR A 38 -5.59 -16.51 -9.89
C THR A 38 -4.33 -15.69 -9.59
N ASP A 39 -3.20 -16.07 -10.19
CA ASP A 39 -1.88 -15.49 -9.89
C ASP A 39 -1.21 -14.86 -11.11
N SER A 40 -1.93 -14.70 -12.25
CA SER A 40 -1.32 -14.22 -13.48
C SER A 40 -1.94 -12.92 -14.00
N CYS A 41 -1.05 -12.06 -14.48
CA CYS A 41 -1.40 -10.87 -15.24
C CYS A 41 -1.43 -11.13 -16.76
N GLU A 42 -1.50 -12.40 -17.20
CA GLU A 42 -1.33 -12.80 -18.62
C GLU A 42 -2.40 -12.20 -19.54
N CYS A 43 -3.59 -11.95 -19.02
CA CYS A 43 -4.68 -11.33 -19.76
C CYS A 43 -4.52 -9.80 -19.95
N PHE A 44 -3.64 -9.18 -19.18
CA PHE A 44 -3.42 -7.74 -19.28
C PHE A 44 -2.41 -7.44 -20.40
N PRO A 45 -2.51 -6.25 -21.03
CA PRO A 45 -1.54 -5.84 -22.04
C PRO A 45 -0.10 -5.97 -21.52
N PRO A 46 0.84 -6.56 -22.27
CA PRO A 46 2.23 -6.76 -21.82
C PRO A 46 2.90 -5.47 -21.35
N SER A 47 2.56 -4.33 -21.97
CA SER A 47 3.03 -3.01 -21.57
C SER A 47 2.59 -2.62 -20.16
N LEU A 48 1.36 -2.95 -19.76
CA LEU A 48 0.86 -2.74 -18.40
C LEU A 48 1.61 -3.62 -17.41
N VAL A 49 1.75 -4.91 -17.71
CA VAL A 49 2.48 -5.86 -16.85
C VAL A 49 3.91 -5.39 -16.61
N GLN A 50 4.61 -4.97 -17.66
CA GLN A 50 5.97 -4.41 -17.55
C GLN A 50 6.03 -3.16 -16.66
N ILE A 51 5.02 -2.29 -16.74
CA ILE A 51 4.94 -1.09 -15.89
C ILE A 51 4.76 -1.48 -14.43
N LEU A 52 3.85 -2.41 -14.10
CA LEU A 52 3.62 -2.85 -12.72
C LEU A 52 4.86 -3.53 -12.12
N THR A 53 5.49 -4.42 -12.88
CA THR A 53 6.75 -5.06 -12.47
C THR A 53 7.82 -4.02 -12.13
N ARG A 54 7.90 -2.94 -12.93
CA ARG A 54 8.92 -1.90 -12.74
C ARG A 54 8.56 -0.89 -11.65
N LEU A 55 7.29 -0.49 -11.52
CA LEU A 55 6.88 0.71 -10.78
C LEU A 55 6.00 0.43 -9.55
N ASP A 56 5.45 -0.77 -9.38
CA ASP A 56 4.63 -1.05 -8.21
C ASP A 56 5.47 -1.08 -6.93
N PRO A 57 4.98 -0.48 -5.83
CA PRO A 57 5.65 -0.50 -4.52
C PRO A 57 5.99 -1.90 -4.02
N VAL A 58 5.12 -2.90 -4.25
CA VAL A 58 5.36 -4.29 -3.85
C VAL A 58 6.66 -4.87 -4.41
N ASN A 59 7.10 -4.42 -5.59
CA ASN A 59 8.34 -4.86 -6.24
C ASN A 59 9.54 -3.96 -5.91
N ASN A 60 9.32 -2.87 -5.18
CA ASN A 60 10.29 -1.80 -4.95
C ASN A 60 10.37 -1.37 -3.48
N VAL A 61 10.06 -2.25 -2.52
CA VAL A 61 9.99 -1.89 -1.08
C VAL A 61 11.28 -1.30 -0.53
N HIS A 62 12.44 -1.67 -1.08
CA HIS A 62 13.75 -1.09 -0.74
C HIS A 62 13.84 0.43 -0.98
N LYS A 63 13.01 1.00 -1.86
CA LYS A 63 12.98 2.46 -2.09
C LYS A 63 12.30 3.23 -0.96
N LEU A 64 11.69 2.51 -0.01
CA LEU A 64 11.01 3.09 1.15
C LEU A 64 11.92 3.13 2.39
N ASP A 65 13.13 2.57 2.36
CA ASP A 65 13.98 2.33 3.53
C ASP A 65 14.24 3.58 4.42
N ASN A 66 14.12 4.79 3.88
CA ASN A 66 14.32 6.04 4.61
C ASN A 66 13.02 6.68 5.14
N GLN A 67 11.87 6.10 4.82
CA GLN A 67 10.56 6.71 5.05
C GLN A 67 9.88 6.10 6.28
N LYS A 68 9.28 6.96 7.10
CA LYS A 68 8.37 6.55 8.15
C LYS A 68 6.96 6.52 7.58
N LEU A 69 6.47 5.33 7.30
CA LEU A 69 5.30 5.08 6.48
C LEU A 69 4.12 4.54 7.31
N LEU A 70 3.00 5.25 7.25
CA LEU A 70 1.72 4.76 7.75
C LEU A 70 0.80 4.43 6.57
N ILE A 71 0.24 3.22 6.56
CA ILE A 71 -0.82 2.82 5.63
C ILE A 71 -2.15 2.81 6.38
N LEU A 72 -3.15 3.51 5.85
CA LEU A 72 -4.51 3.53 6.38
C LEU A 72 -5.47 2.91 5.36
N GLY A 73 -6.37 2.03 5.82
CA GLY A 73 -7.36 1.34 4.98
C GLY A 73 -8.72 1.26 5.65
N GLY A 74 -9.78 1.05 4.87
CA GLY A 74 -11.13 0.78 5.36
C GLY A 74 -11.42 -0.72 5.40
N GLY A 75 -11.99 -1.22 6.48
CA GLY A 75 -12.35 -2.62 6.67
C GLY A 75 -13.53 -3.05 5.79
N LEU A 76 -14.40 -2.11 5.43
CA LEU A 76 -15.53 -2.30 4.52
C LEU A 76 -15.20 -1.83 3.09
N ASP A 77 -13.94 -1.55 2.78
CA ASP A 77 -13.54 -1.07 1.45
C ASP A 77 -13.65 -2.20 0.41
N ALA A 78 -14.71 -2.16 -0.39
CA ALA A 78 -14.89 -3.08 -1.51
C ALA A 78 -14.14 -2.64 -2.79
N MET A 79 -13.67 -1.38 -2.85
CA MET A 79 -12.91 -0.88 -3.99
C MET A 79 -11.45 -1.29 -3.84
N VAL A 80 -10.80 -1.02 -2.72
CA VAL A 80 -9.41 -1.44 -2.45
C VAL A 80 -9.40 -2.25 -1.15
N PRO A 81 -9.80 -3.53 -1.21
CA PRO A 81 -9.88 -4.34 0.00
C PRO A 81 -8.48 -4.52 0.61
N PRO A 82 -8.36 -4.61 1.94
CA PRO A 82 -7.06 -4.82 2.60
C PRO A 82 -6.30 -6.04 2.05
N SER A 83 -7.01 -7.07 1.62
CA SER A 83 -6.43 -8.26 0.98
C SER A 83 -5.63 -7.92 -0.29
N ALA A 84 -6.06 -6.95 -1.08
CA ALA A 84 -5.37 -6.54 -2.31
C ALA A 84 -4.01 -5.89 -2.03
N ASN A 85 -3.78 -5.38 -0.82
CA ASN A 85 -2.52 -4.76 -0.43
C ASN A 85 -1.64 -5.66 0.44
N LYS A 86 -2.13 -6.85 0.83
CA LYS A 86 -1.50 -7.71 1.83
C LYS A 86 -0.04 -8.06 1.50
N MET A 87 0.26 -8.43 0.24
CA MET A 87 1.62 -8.79 -0.15
C MET A 87 2.59 -7.60 -0.01
N PHE A 88 2.15 -6.40 -0.36
CA PHE A 88 2.95 -5.19 -0.16
C PHE A 88 3.22 -4.95 1.33
N ILE A 89 2.20 -5.03 2.18
CA ILE A 89 2.34 -4.85 3.63
C ILE A 89 3.32 -5.86 4.21
N ASP A 90 3.19 -7.14 3.86
CA ASP A 90 4.06 -8.20 4.36
C ASP A 90 5.53 -7.95 3.97
N ARG A 91 5.79 -7.56 2.71
CA ARG A 91 7.15 -7.23 2.24
C ARG A 91 7.75 -6.01 2.92
N VAL A 92 6.95 -4.98 3.20
CA VAL A 92 7.43 -3.80 3.94
C VAL A 92 7.75 -4.16 5.39
N ARG A 93 6.90 -4.93 6.06
CA ARG A 93 7.14 -5.43 7.43
C ARG A 93 8.43 -6.25 7.50
N GLU A 94 8.62 -7.18 6.57
CA GLU A 94 9.85 -7.99 6.48
C GLU A 94 11.08 -7.10 6.30
N ARG A 95 11.04 -6.16 5.33
CA ARG A 95 12.15 -5.25 5.05
C ARG A 95 12.51 -4.38 6.25
N TYR A 96 11.52 -3.73 6.86
CA TYR A 96 11.73 -2.84 7.99
C TYR A 96 12.18 -3.62 9.23
N GLY A 97 11.65 -4.83 9.43
CA GLY A 97 12.10 -5.73 10.49
C GLY A 97 13.56 -6.12 10.36
N ALA A 98 13.99 -6.50 9.16
CA ALA A 98 15.39 -6.86 8.88
C ALA A 98 16.37 -5.71 9.11
N GLU A 99 15.93 -4.46 8.98
CA GLU A 99 16.75 -3.27 9.22
C GLU A 99 16.64 -2.70 10.65
N GLY A 100 15.88 -3.34 11.54
CA GLY A 100 15.63 -2.81 12.88
C GLY A 100 14.77 -1.53 12.88
N LYS A 101 14.01 -1.29 11.81
CA LYS A 101 13.15 -0.13 11.60
C LYS A 101 11.67 -0.47 11.76
N SER A 102 11.32 -1.56 12.44
CA SER A 102 9.92 -2.02 12.57
C SER A 102 8.95 -0.92 13.01
N GLU A 103 9.42 -0.01 13.87
CA GLU A 103 8.61 1.12 14.36
C GLU A 103 8.34 2.20 13.31
N TRP A 104 9.10 2.26 12.20
CA TRP A 104 8.93 3.23 11.12
C TRP A 104 7.80 2.85 10.16
N PHE A 105 7.20 1.68 10.31
CA PHE A 105 6.10 1.24 9.48
C PHE A 105 4.91 0.80 10.34
N ASP A 106 3.71 1.21 9.93
CA ASP A 106 2.48 0.74 10.55
C ASP A 106 1.35 0.65 9.51
N GLU A 107 0.43 -0.27 9.74
CA GLU A 107 -0.79 -0.45 8.95
C GLU A 107 -1.96 -0.40 9.92
N ARG A 108 -2.94 0.48 9.66
CA ARG A 108 -4.13 0.58 10.49
C ARG A 108 -5.39 0.57 9.63
N ILE A 109 -6.35 -0.24 10.04
CA ILE A 109 -7.62 -0.41 9.35
C ILE A 109 -8.75 0.14 10.22
N ASP A 110 -9.54 1.04 9.65
CA ASP A 110 -10.80 1.47 10.24
C ASP A 110 -11.86 0.39 9.97
N PRO A 111 -12.36 -0.35 10.98
CA PRO A 111 -13.25 -1.48 10.76
C PRO A 111 -14.59 -1.09 10.14
N ASP A 112 -15.03 0.16 10.30
CA ASP A 112 -16.35 0.64 9.91
C ASP A 112 -16.33 1.49 8.62
N ALA A 113 -15.14 1.88 8.14
CA ALA A 113 -15.01 2.67 6.93
C ALA A 113 -14.97 1.82 5.65
N GLY A 114 -15.65 2.29 4.61
CA GLY A 114 -15.45 1.84 3.23
C GLY A 114 -14.27 2.55 2.56
N HIS A 115 -14.38 2.83 1.27
CA HIS A 115 -13.39 3.61 0.51
C HIS A 115 -13.55 5.12 0.76
N THR A 116 -13.27 5.56 1.98
CA THR A 116 -13.42 6.96 2.38
C THR A 116 -12.37 7.36 3.41
N PHE A 117 -12.05 8.65 3.44
CA PHE A 117 -11.21 9.20 4.50
C PHE A 117 -12.06 9.49 5.74
N SER A 118 -12.02 8.58 6.71
CA SER A 118 -12.82 8.68 7.93
C SER A 118 -12.24 9.65 8.96
N PRO A 119 -13.05 10.15 9.91
CA PRO A 119 -12.55 10.92 11.06
C PRO A 119 -11.50 10.16 11.87
N TRP A 120 -11.63 8.83 11.98
CA TRP A 120 -10.63 8.02 12.66
C TRP A 120 -9.29 8.04 11.93
N MET A 121 -9.28 7.89 10.59
CA MET A 121 -8.05 7.98 9.78
C MET A 121 -7.39 9.36 9.90
N MET A 122 -8.18 10.42 10.03
CA MET A 122 -7.67 11.77 10.28
C MET A 122 -6.90 11.82 11.60
N VAL A 123 -7.46 11.26 12.68
CA VAL A 123 -6.78 11.17 13.98
C VAL A 123 -5.50 10.34 13.89
N GLN A 124 -5.53 9.18 13.22
CA GLN A 124 -4.33 8.34 13.03
C GLN A 124 -3.23 9.10 12.27
N THR A 125 -3.61 9.82 11.21
CA THR A 125 -2.72 10.67 10.41
C THR A 125 -2.09 11.75 11.28
N GLN A 126 -2.91 12.49 12.03
CA GLN A 126 -2.42 13.52 12.95
C GLN A 126 -1.40 12.95 13.94
N GLN A 127 -1.72 11.82 14.58
CA GLN A 127 -0.83 11.18 15.56
C GLN A 127 0.51 10.78 14.94
N TRP A 128 0.51 10.21 13.73
CA TRP A 128 1.73 9.83 13.02
C TRP A 128 2.60 11.04 12.70
N LEU A 129 1.99 12.10 12.17
CA LEU A 129 2.69 13.33 11.85
C LEU A 129 3.24 14.00 13.13
N CYS A 130 2.46 14.09 14.20
CA CYS A 130 2.94 14.60 15.49
C CYS A 130 4.12 13.77 16.01
N LYS A 131 4.07 12.44 15.90
CA LYS A 131 5.12 11.53 16.38
C LYS A 131 6.45 11.73 15.66
N TYR A 132 6.46 12.08 14.38
CA TYR A 132 7.68 12.06 13.56
C TYR A 132 8.10 13.39 12.93
N LEU A 133 7.19 14.36 12.83
CA LEU A 133 7.51 15.70 12.33
C LEU A 133 7.76 16.71 13.45
N LEU A 134 7.03 16.60 14.57
CA LEU A 134 7.09 17.60 15.66
C LEU A 134 8.08 17.24 16.76
N SER A 135 8.61 16.01 16.75
CA SER A 135 9.58 15.48 17.72
C SER A 135 11.04 15.67 17.27
N ARG A 136 11.28 16.54 16.28
CA ARG A 136 12.62 16.90 15.80
C ARG A 136 13.33 17.86 16.74
#